data_AF-A0A3D8RRL3-F1
#
_entry.id   AF-A0A3D8RRL3-F1
#
_cell.length_a   1.000
_cell.length_b   1.000
_cell.length_c   1.000
_cell.angle_alpha   90.00
_cell.angle_beta   90.00
_cell.angle_gamma   90.00
#
_symmetry.space_group_name_H-M   'P 1'
#
loop_
_entity.id
_entity.type
_entity.pdbx_description
1 polymer ?
#
loop_
_entity_poly.entity_id
_entity_poly.type
_entity_poly.pdbx_seq_one_letter_code
_entity_poly.pdbx_strand_id
1 'polypeptide(L)'
;MAPNRPVERAATSKKPHSDGSAIKKRKGFSVGPANLPDGTYRRKAQKIKADLIQKAKVKKAYAKVKAAELAAPQPKQFYLEREEQEGQEGNKGQSDESAASLELHPDRQAMLDTPDAEPERVERRKEGQGERRGRKPKRGAFAKELEIAEKRRQAAEKKREQREFRAKDREAMVRAKRPDQNGKRRLGRESKVLLNRVQRLVAESA
;
A
#
# COMPACT_ATOMS: atom_id res chain seq x y z
N MET A 1 30.58 57.18 55.57
CA MET A 1 30.26 55.94 56.31
C MET A 1 28.75 55.77 56.39
N ALA A 2 28.21 54.73 55.77
CA ALA A 2 27.07 53.92 56.25
C ALA A 2 26.76 52.82 55.21
N PRO A 3 26.63 51.54 55.60
CA PRO A 3 26.50 50.39 54.69
C PRO A 3 25.07 49.81 54.59
N ASN A 4 24.84 49.10 53.48
CA ASN A 4 23.92 47.97 53.21
C ASN A 4 22.41 48.04 53.53
N ARG A 5 21.60 47.75 52.50
CA ARG A 5 20.62 46.64 52.56
C ARG A 5 20.27 46.10 51.15
N PRO A 6 20.28 44.77 50.93
CA PRO A 6 19.80 44.16 49.69
C PRO A 6 18.28 44.00 49.76
N VAL A 7 17.56 44.33 48.69
CA VAL A 7 16.13 44.03 48.56
C VAL A 7 15.96 42.81 47.66
N GLU A 8 15.05 41.97 48.12
CA GLU A 8 14.85 40.58 47.80
C GLU A 8 14.50 40.26 46.33
N ARG A 9 14.81 39.00 46.04
CA ARG A 9 14.48 38.22 44.86
C ARG A 9 12.95 38.06 44.75
N ALA A 10 12.32 38.78 43.83
CA ALA A 10 10.94 38.51 43.40
C ALA A 10 10.93 38.20 41.89
N ALA A 11 10.82 36.92 41.58
CA ALA A 11 10.58 36.43 40.23
C ALA A 11 9.15 36.75 39.82
N THR A 12 8.94 37.57 38.77
CA THR A 12 7.73 37.50 37.94
C THR A 12 8.03 37.89 36.49
N SER A 13 7.73 36.93 35.61
CA SER A 13 7.26 37.06 34.22
C SER A 13 7.79 38.21 33.35
N LYS A 14 8.73 37.88 32.45
CA LYS A 14 8.83 38.54 31.14
C LYS A 14 8.72 37.51 30.01
N LYS A 15 7.55 37.48 29.36
CA LYS A 15 7.39 36.93 28.00
C LYS A 15 8.20 37.82 27.04
N PRO A 16 9.05 37.29 26.15
CA PRO A 16 9.52 38.09 25.04
C PRO A 16 8.48 38.04 23.91
N HIS A 17 7.91 39.20 23.62
CA HIS A 17 7.18 39.49 22.39
C HIS A 17 8.04 39.10 21.18
N SER A 18 7.49 38.27 20.29
CA SER A 18 8.10 37.90 19.02
C SER A 18 7.50 38.75 17.91
N ASP A 19 7.88 40.02 17.83
CA ASP A 19 7.75 40.84 16.62
C ASP A 19 9.00 41.70 16.50
N GLY A 20 9.89 41.28 15.61
CA GLY A 20 11.20 41.88 15.44
C GLY A 20 12.05 41.01 14.54
N SER A 21 12.19 41.44 13.29
CA SER A 21 13.07 40.91 12.24
C SER A 21 14.26 40.12 12.79
N ALA A 22 14.22 38.79 12.61
CA ALA A 22 15.26 37.89 13.07
C ALA A 22 16.61 38.29 12.45
N ILE A 23 17.47 38.91 13.26
CA ILE A 23 18.87 39.17 12.96
C ILE A 23 19.48 37.80 12.64
N LYS A 24 19.73 37.53 11.36
CA LYS A 24 20.31 36.28 10.89
C LYS A 24 21.75 36.21 11.39
N LYS A 25 21.95 35.61 12.57
CA LYS A 25 23.29 35.29 13.08
C LYS A 25 24.02 34.48 12.01
N ARG A 26 25.14 35.01 11.51
CA ARG A 26 25.98 34.36 10.48
C ARG A 26 26.42 33.01 11.04
N LYS A 27 26.06 31.90 10.37
CA LYS A 27 26.55 30.58 10.76
C LYS A 27 28.08 30.60 10.64
N GLY A 28 28.78 30.23 11.72
CA GLY A 28 30.23 29.99 11.69
C GLY A 28 30.60 28.86 10.74
N PHE A 29 31.90 28.58 10.62
CA PHE A 29 32.47 27.58 9.73
C PHE A 29 31.78 26.21 9.88
N SER A 30 30.90 25.86 8.93
CA SER A 30 30.15 24.60 8.90
C SER A 30 31.05 23.52 8.32
N VAL A 31 31.69 22.75 9.18
CA VAL A 31 32.61 21.67 8.78
C VAL A 31 31.78 20.46 8.32
N GLY A 32 31.44 20.44 7.03
CA GLY A 32 30.85 19.29 6.37
C GLY A 32 29.57 19.63 5.60
N PRO A 33 29.30 18.89 4.51
CA PRO A 33 28.08 19.06 3.73
C PRO A 33 26.84 18.92 4.63
N ALA A 34 25.78 19.68 4.36
CA ALA A 34 24.52 19.64 5.12
C ALA A 34 23.83 18.24 5.13
N ASN A 35 24.37 17.30 4.36
CA ASN A 35 24.00 15.89 4.28
C ASN A 35 25.03 14.96 4.95
N LEU A 36 25.86 15.48 5.87
CA LEU A 36 26.65 14.62 6.73
C LEU A 36 25.67 13.68 7.45
N PRO A 37 25.93 12.36 7.52
CA PRO A 37 25.02 11.44 8.15
C PRO A 37 24.82 11.87 9.61
N ASP A 38 23.70 12.56 9.85
CA ASP A 38 23.15 12.84 11.17
C ASP A 38 23.25 11.52 11.92
N GLY A 39 24.11 11.47 12.94
CA GLY A 39 24.62 10.20 13.49
C GLY A 39 23.50 9.19 13.78
N THR A 40 23.84 7.90 13.82
CA THR A 40 22.88 6.78 13.90
C THR A 40 21.72 6.99 14.88
N TYR A 41 21.96 7.65 16.02
CA TYR A 41 20.95 7.99 17.02
C TYR A 41 19.98 9.11 16.60
N ARG A 42 20.45 10.14 15.90
CA ARG A 42 19.61 11.28 15.45
C ARG A 42 18.60 10.84 14.38
N ARG A 43 18.98 9.95 13.47
CA ARG A 43 18.06 9.31 12.51
C ARG A 43 16.98 8.48 13.20
N LYS A 44 17.35 7.69 14.21
CA LYS A 44 16.40 6.90 15.00
C LYS A 44 15.40 7.80 15.72
N ALA A 45 15.86 8.88 16.36
CA ALA A 45 14.98 9.84 17.04
C ALA A 45 14.02 10.54 16.05
N GLN A 46 14.52 10.98 14.89
CA GLN A 46 13.68 11.56 13.84
C GLN A 46 12.63 10.56 13.32
N LYS A 47 13.01 9.29 13.13
CA LYS A 47 12.10 8.22 12.74
C LYS A 47 11.04 7.97 13.80
N ILE A 48 11.43 7.78 15.07
CA ILE A 48 10.49 7.57 16.19
C ILE A 48 9.50 8.74 16.27
N LYS A 49 9.98 9.97 16.13
CA LYS A 49 9.13 11.17 16.12
C LYS A 49 8.15 11.18 14.95
N ALA A 50 8.63 10.90 13.74
CA ALA A 50 7.79 10.84 12.54
C ALA A 50 6.72 9.74 12.67
N ASP A 51 7.10 8.55 13.13
CA ASP A 51 6.21 7.42 13.33
C ASP A 51 5.12 7.74 14.37
N LEU A 52 5.48 8.40 15.48
CA LEU A 52 4.53 8.80 16.53
C LEU A 52 3.52 9.83 16.01
N ILE A 53 3.99 10.81 15.23
CA ILE A 53 3.12 11.81 14.59
C ILE A 53 2.17 11.14 13.58
N GLN A 54 2.67 10.22 12.75
CA GLN A 54 1.84 9.51 11.77
C GLN A 54 0.76 8.65 12.45
N LYS A 55 1.13 7.90 13.50
CA LYS A 55 0.16 7.12 14.29
C LYS A 55 -0.93 8.01 14.90
N ALA A 56 -0.56 9.17 15.44
CA ALA A 56 -1.53 10.13 15.97
C ALA A 56 -2.45 10.68 14.87
N LYS A 57 -1.92 11.00 13.68
CA LYS A 57 -2.73 11.45 12.53
C LYS A 57 -3.72 10.38 12.07
N VAL A 58 -3.29 9.13 11.94
CA VAL A 58 -4.15 8.00 11.56
C VAL A 58 -5.25 7.81 12.61
N LYS A 59 -4.91 7.80 13.90
CA LYS A 59 -5.91 7.70 14.98
C LYS A 59 -6.93 8.84 14.93
N LYS A 60 -6.49 10.08 14.70
CA LYS A 60 -7.38 11.24 14.57
C LYS A 60 -8.30 11.12 13.35
N ALA A 61 -7.76 10.73 12.20
CA ALA A 61 -8.54 10.53 10.98
C ALA A 61 -9.56 9.40 11.15
N TYR A 62 -9.16 8.27 11.75
CA TYR A 62 -10.04 7.16 12.05
C TYR A 62 -11.16 7.56 13.02
N ALA A 63 -10.84 8.27 14.10
CA ALA A 63 -11.85 8.78 15.03
C ALA A 63 -12.84 9.71 14.32
N LYS A 64 -12.38 10.53 13.38
CA LYS A 64 -13.25 11.41 12.57
C LYS A 64 -14.18 10.60 11.67
N VAL A 65 -13.67 9.60 10.95
CA VAL A 65 -14.47 8.72 10.09
C VAL A 65 -15.47 7.94 10.92
N LYS A 66 -15.04 7.33 12.03
CA LYS A 66 -15.92 6.59 12.94
C LYS A 66 -17.05 7.47 13.51
N ALA A 67 -16.75 8.70 13.91
CA ALA A 67 -17.77 9.63 14.36
C ALA A 67 -18.75 10.02 13.23
N ALA A 68 -18.24 10.22 12.02
CA ALA A 68 -19.07 10.50 10.85
C ALA A 68 -19.96 9.31 10.46
N GLU A 69 -19.46 8.08 10.54
CA GLU A 69 -20.21 6.85 10.26
C GLU A 69 -21.28 6.55 11.31
N LEU A 70 -21.02 6.89 12.59
CA LEU A 70 -22.03 6.77 13.65
C LEU A 70 -23.09 7.89 13.58
N ALA A 71 -22.72 9.08 13.12
CA ALA A 71 -23.64 10.20 12.96
C ALA A 71 -24.43 10.14 11.64
N ALA A 72 -23.85 9.55 10.59
CA ALA A 72 -24.55 9.29 9.35
C ALA A 72 -25.56 8.15 9.57
N PRO A 73 -26.80 8.28 9.08
CA PRO A 73 -27.69 7.13 9.02
C PRO A 73 -27.00 6.06 8.17
N GLN A 74 -26.92 4.83 8.68
CA GLN A 74 -26.39 3.68 7.95
C GLN A 74 -27.07 3.68 6.56
N PRO A 75 -26.31 3.73 5.45
CA PRO A 75 -26.92 3.62 4.14
C PRO A 75 -27.63 2.27 4.12
N LYS A 76 -28.97 2.31 3.99
CA LYS A 76 -29.78 1.12 3.72
C LYS A 76 -29.08 0.40 2.56
N GLN A 77 -28.69 -0.85 2.80
CA GLN A 77 -28.04 -1.67 1.80
C GLN A 77 -29.02 -1.78 0.63
N PHE A 78 -28.81 -0.99 -0.43
CA PHE A 78 -29.66 -0.93 -1.63
C PHE A 78 -29.88 -2.31 -2.27
N TYR A 79 -29.02 -3.29 -1.95
CA TYR A 79 -29.16 -4.68 -2.35
C TYR A 79 -30.34 -5.43 -1.71
N LEU A 80 -30.88 -4.97 -0.58
CA LEU A 80 -32.10 -5.55 0.00
C LEU A 80 -33.39 -4.95 -0.62
N GLU A 81 -33.33 -3.74 -1.17
CA GLU A 81 -34.50 -3.01 -1.68
C GLU A 81 -34.77 -3.30 -3.18
N ARG A 82 -33.77 -3.82 -3.91
CA ARG A 82 -33.90 -4.20 -5.33
C ARG A 82 -34.69 -5.49 -5.54
N GLU A 83 -34.64 -6.43 -4.60
CA GLU A 83 -35.39 -7.69 -4.69
C GLU A 83 -36.91 -7.46 -4.51
N GLU A 84 -37.33 -6.37 -3.86
CA GLU A 84 -38.75 -6.03 -3.67
C GLU A 84 -39.38 -5.34 -4.89
N GLN A 85 -38.59 -4.66 -5.74
CA GLN A 85 -39.10 -3.94 -6.92
C GLN A 85 -39.05 -4.75 -8.22
N GLU A 86 -38.12 -5.70 -8.37
CA GLU A 86 -38.02 -6.53 -9.59
C GLU A 86 -39.04 -7.69 -9.64
N GLY A 87 -39.82 -7.92 -8.58
CA GLY A 87 -40.86 -8.96 -8.52
C GLY A 87 -42.24 -8.60 -9.09
N GLN A 88 -42.47 -7.35 -9.54
CA GLN A 88 -43.84 -6.85 -9.84
C GLN A 88 -44.26 -6.74 -11.31
N GLU A 89 -43.38 -6.91 -12.31
CA GLU A 89 -43.75 -6.66 -13.73
C GLU A 89 -43.77 -7.91 -14.64
N GLY A 90 -43.87 -9.11 -14.08
CA GLY A 90 -43.60 -10.34 -14.83
C GLY A 90 -44.57 -11.50 -14.69
N ASN A 91 -45.88 -11.33 -14.45
CA ASN A 91 -46.84 -12.38 -14.80
C ASN A 91 -48.31 -11.93 -14.74
N LYS A 92 -48.94 -11.69 -15.89
CA LYS A 92 -50.41 -11.72 -16.02
C LYS A 92 -50.79 -13.07 -16.61
N GLY A 93 -51.27 -13.97 -15.76
CA GLY A 93 -51.79 -15.27 -16.17
C GLY A 93 -52.47 -16.02 -15.01
N GLN A 94 -53.74 -15.69 -14.78
CA GLN A 94 -54.83 -16.50 -14.20
C GLN A 94 -54.79 -16.96 -12.73
N SER A 95 -55.91 -16.63 -12.04
CA SER A 95 -56.65 -17.37 -10.98
C SER A 95 -55.91 -17.73 -9.69
N ASP A 96 -56.36 -17.51 -8.46
CA ASP A 96 -57.66 -17.09 -7.92
C ASP A 96 -57.44 -16.39 -6.57
N GLU A 97 -58.49 -15.72 -6.12
CA GLU A 97 -58.65 -15.11 -4.81
C GLU A 97 -58.27 -16.08 -3.67
N SER A 98 -57.18 -15.79 -2.98
CA SER A 98 -56.94 -16.29 -1.63
C SER A 98 -56.15 -15.22 -0.91
N ALA A 99 -56.88 -14.42 -0.13
CA ALA A 99 -56.29 -13.56 0.88
C ALA A 99 -55.20 -14.34 1.62
N ALA A 100 -54.05 -13.72 1.84
CA ALA A 100 -52.88 -14.32 2.49
C ALA A 100 -53.26 -15.03 3.81
N SER A 101 -53.72 -16.27 3.70
CA SER A 101 -53.79 -17.20 4.79
C SER A 101 -52.34 -17.49 5.14
N LEU A 102 -52.06 -17.57 6.43
CA LEU A 102 -50.75 -17.92 6.97
C LEU A 102 -50.40 -19.40 6.68
N GLU A 103 -50.92 -19.95 5.60
CA GLU A 103 -50.75 -21.34 5.20
C GLU A 103 -49.52 -21.44 4.32
N LEU A 104 -48.66 -22.37 4.71
CA LEU A 104 -47.39 -22.63 4.05
C LEU A 104 -47.66 -23.08 2.61
N HIS A 105 -46.94 -22.53 1.62
CA HIS A 105 -47.05 -22.89 0.20
C HIS A 105 -47.07 -24.43 0.03
N PRO A 106 -47.90 -25.01 -0.86
CA PRO A 106 -48.11 -26.45 -0.96
C PRO A 106 -46.81 -27.27 -1.10
N ASP A 107 -45.85 -26.79 -1.89
CA ASP A 107 -44.52 -27.41 -2.00
C ASP A 107 -43.77 -27.54 -0.67
N ARG A 108 -43.98 -26.59 0.25
CA ARG A 108 -43.35 -26.57 1.56
C ARG A 108 -44.10 -27.46 2.57
N GLN A 109 -45.41 -27.65 2.40
CA GLN A 109 -46.16 -28.68 3.14
C GLN A 109 -45.70 -30.08 2.71
N ALA A 110 -45.51 -30.31 1.40
CA ALA A 110 -45.03 -31.59 0.89
C ALA A 110 -43.64 -31.99 1.46
N MET A 111 -42.73 -31.04 1.71
CA MET A 111 -41.45 -31.32 2.38
C MET A 111 -41.56 -31.64 3.87
N LEU A 112 -42.62 -31.17 4.55
CA LEU A 112 -42.86 -31.45 5.97
C LEU A 112 -43.64 -32.75 6.16
N ASP A 113 -44.52 -33.09 5.21
CA ASP A 113 -45.31 -34.32 5.23
C ASP A 113 -44.50 -35.54 4.77
N THR A 114 -43.35 -35.36 4.10
CA THR A 114 -42.39 -36.45 3.89
C THR A 114 -41.81 -36.85 5.24
N PRO A 115 -42.07 -38.07 5.76
CA PRO A 115 -41.47 -38.51 7.01
C PRO A 115 -39.95 -38.50 6.84
N ASP A 116 -39.26 -37.82 7.76
CA ASP A 116 -37.80 -37.83 7.84
C ASP A 116 -37.32 -39.27 7.78
N ALA A 117 -36.73 -39.67 6.65
CA ALA A 117 -35.95 -40.89 6.61
C ALA A 117 -34.80 -40.66 7.59
N GLU A 118 -34.90 -41.28 8.78
CA GLU A 118 -33.83 -41.25 9.77
C GLU A 118 -32.51 -41.48 9.04
N PRO A 119 -31.48 -40.62 9.25
CA PRO A 119 -30.22 -40.82 8.58
C PRO A 119 -29.71 -42.20 8.98
N GLU A 120 -29.75 -43.12 8.01
CA GLU A 120 -29.23 -44.46 8.13
C GLU A 120 -27.84 -44.31 8.74
N ARG A 121 -27.67 -44.79 9.99
CA ARG A 121 -26.37 -44.79 10.64
C ARG A 121 -25.47 -45.58 9.73
N VAL A 122 -24.64 -44.89 8.95
CA VAL A 122 -23.72 -45.50 8.02
C VAL A 122 -22.77 -46.36 8.85
N GLU A 123 -23.08 -47.64 8.94
CA GLU A 123 -22.14 -48.65 9.40
C GLU A 123 -20.93 -48.52 8.49
N ARG A 124 -19.80 -48.13 9.07
CA ARG A 124 -18.54 -47.99 8.37
C ARG A 124 -18.08 -49.37 7.96
N ARG A 125 -18.54 -49.83 6.79
CA ARG A 125 -17.99 -50.99 6.09
C ARG A 125 -16.50 -50.74 5.90
N LYS A 126 -15.71 -51.49 6.67
CA LYS A 126 -14.29 -51.69 6.43
C LYS A 126 -14.19 -52.56 5.18
N GLU A 127 -14.01 -51.97 4.01
CA GLU A 127 -13.30 -52.60 2.89
C GLU A 127 -13.22 -51.62 1.72
N GLY A 128 -12.00 -51.43 1.23
CA GLY A 128 -11.66 -50.43 0.23
C GLY A 128 -10.22 -50.02 0.43
N GLN A 129 -9.30 -50.86 -0.04
CA GLN A 129 -7.91 -50.49 -0.32
C GLN A 129 -7.89 -49.45 -1.46
N GLY A 130 -8.43 -48.26 -1.20
CA GLY A 130 -8.34 -47.11 -2.09
C GLY A 130 -7.01 -46.43 -1.84
N GLU A 131 -6.20 -46.29 -2.89
CA GLU A 131 -4.95 -45.54 -2.89
C GLU A 131 -5.09 -44.27 -2.06
N ARG A 132 -4.29 -44.18 -1.00
CA ARG A 132 -4.23 -43.00 -0.13
C ARG A 132 -3.86 -41.82 -1.02
N ARG A 133 -4.85 -41.02 -1.43
CA ARG A 133 -4.66 -39.77 -2.16
C ARG A 133 -3.54 -38.99 -1.48
N GLY A 134 -2.37 -38.96 -2.10
CA GLY A 134 -1.16 -38.38 -1.53
C GLY A 134 -1.45 -36.94 -1.13
N ARG A 135 -1.45 -36.65 0.17
CA ARG A 135 -1.65 -35.28 0.65
C ARG A 135 -0.47 -34.44 0.15
N LYS A 136 -0.77 -33.42 -0.65
CA LYS A 136 0.24 -32.45 -1.10
C LYS A 136 0.92 -31.84 0.14
N PRO A 137 2.26 -31.72 0.14
CA PRO A 137 2.96 -31.08 1.25
C PRO A 137 2.47 -29.65 1.42
N LYS A 138 2.14 -29.28 2.66
CA LYS A 138 1.68 -27.92 3.00
C LYS A 138 2.85 -26.97 2.73
N ARG A 139 2.62 -25.90 1.95
CA ARG A 139 3.61 -24.83 1.77
C ARG A 139 3.89 -24.21 3.15
N GLY A 140 5.17 -23.95 3.47
CA GLY A 140 5.56 -23.32 4.72
C GLY A 140 4.86 -21.97 4.93
N ALA A 141 4.68 -21.55 6.18
CA ALA A 141 3.91 -20.37 6.56
C ALA A 141 4.30 -19.09 5.77
N PHE A 142 5.58 -18.96 5.43
CA PHE A 142 6.15 -17.79 4.75
C PHE A 142 6.48 -18.03 3.27
N ALA A 143 6.12 -19.17 2.68
CA ALA A 143 6.47 -19.49 1.29
C ALA A 143 5.95 -18.42 0.32
N LYS A 144 4.71 -17.95 0.52
CA LYS A 144 4.11 -16.87 -0.28
C LYS A 144 4.82 -15.53 -0.10
N GLU A 145 5.28 -15.24 1.12
CA GLU A 145 5.97 -13.98 1.42
C GLU A 145 7.37 -13.93 0.81
N LEU A 146 8.09 -15.05 0.83
CA LEU A 146 9.38 -15.20 0.17
C LEU A 146 9.24 -15.05 -1.35
N GLU A 147 8.25 -15.71 -1.96
CA GLU A 147 7.96 -15.57 -3.39
C GLU A 147 7.65 -14.10 -3.77
N ILE A 148 6.90 -13.38 -2.95
CA ILE A 148 6.59 -11.96 -3.17
C ILE A 148 7.85 -11.08 -2.99
N ALA A 149 8.67 -11.37 -1.99
CA ALA A 149 9.92 -10.64 -1.74
C ALA A 149 10.92 -10.83 -2.89
N GLU A 150 11.06 -12.05 -3.40
CA GLU A 150 11.92 -12.37 -4.54
C GLU A 150 11.45 -11.65 -5.81
N LYS A 151 10.14 -11.70 -6.12
CA LYS A 151 9.57 -10.95 -7.26
C LYS A 151 9.86 -9.46 -7.16
N ARG A 152 9.78 -8.87 -5.95
CA ARG A 152 10.11 -7.45 -5.72
C ARG A 152 11.60 -7.17 -5.92
N ARG A 153 12.49 -8.05 -5.45
CA ARG A 153 13.94 -7.93 -5.67
C ARG A 153 14.27 -7.99 -7.16
N GLN A 154 13.76 -8.99 -7.87
CA GLN A 154 13.98 -9.14 -9.32
C GLN A 154 13.45 -7.94 -10.11
N ALA A 155 12.27 -7.41 -9.76
CA ALA A 155 11.74 -6.21 -10.42
C ALA A 155 12.61 -4.96 -10.17
N ALA A 156 13.14 -4.81 -8.96
CA ALA A 156 14.05 -3.72 -8.61
C ALA A 156 15.40 -3.85 -9.33
N GLU A 157 15.94 -5.07 -9.44
CA GLU A 157 17.18 -5.39 -10.16
C GLU A 157 17.03 -5.11 -11.66
N LYS A 158 15.99 -5.61 -12.31
CA LYS A 158 15.72 -5.31 -13.73
C LYS A 158 15.63 -3.80 -13.99
N LYS A 159 14.96 -3.05 -13.10
CA LYS A 159 14.87 -1.59 -13.22
C LYS A 159 16.24 -0.91 -13.03
N ARG A 160 17.08 -1.45 -12.16
CA ARG A 160 18.44 -0.96 -11.94
C ARG A 160 19.32 -1.25 -13.15
N GLU A 161 19.29 -2.46 -13.68
CA GLU A 161 20.03 -2.87 -14.87
C GLU A 161 19.65 -2.02 -16.09
N GLN A 162 18.36 -1.75 -16.30
CA GLN A 162 17.91 -0.84 -17.37
C GLN A 162 18.47 0.57 -17.20
N ARG A 163 18.51 1.09 -15.97
CA ARG A 163 19.10 2.42 -15.69
C ARG A 163 20.61 2.43 -15.92
N GLU A 164 21.31 1.40 -15.45
CA GLU A 164 22.76 1.25 -15.63
C GLU A 164 23.11 1.08 -17.11
N PHE A 165 22.32 0.33 -17.86
CA PHE A 165 22.48 0.17 -19.30
C PHE A 165 22.30 1.50 -20.05
N ARG A 166 21.24 2.25 -19.73
CA ARG A 166 21.02 3.60 -20.29
C ARG A 166 22.15 4.57 -19.91
N ALA A 167 22.66 4.47 -18.68
CA ALA A 167 23.78 5.28 -18.23
C ALA A 167 25.07 4.94 -18.98
N LYS A 168 25.38 3.64 -19.15
CA LYS A 168 26.53 3.17 -19.94
C LYS A 168 26.44 3.59 -21.40
N ASP A 169 25.26 3.50 -22.02
CA ASP A 169 25.03 3.97 -23.40
C ASP A 169 25.29 5.49 -23.52
N ARG A 170 24.78 6.27 -22.55
CA ARG A 170 25.02 7.71 -22.48
C ARG A 170 26.50 8.03 -22.30
N GLU A 171 27.19 7.34 -21.40
CA GLU A 171 28.61 7.53 -21.15
C GLU A 171 29.45 7.17 -22.39
N ALA A 172 29.13 6.07 -23.06
CA ALA A 172 29.79 5.67 -24.31
C ALA A 172 29.63 6.73 -25.40
N MET A 173 28.42 7.29 -25.56
CA MET A 173 28.16 8.40 -26.49
C MET A 173 28.95 9.67 -26.13
N VAL A 174 28.99 10.04 -24.85
CA VAL A 174 29.79 11.19 -24.38
C VAL A 174 31.28 10.96 -24.65
N ARG A 175 31.79 9.76 -24.37
CA ARG A 175 33.19 9.39 -24.61
C ARG A 175 33.53 9.40 -26.10
N ALA A 176 32.62 8.94 -26.97
CA ALA A 176 32.79 8.96 -28.41
C ALA A 176 32.81 10.38 -28.98
N LYS A 177 31.97 11.28 -28.44
CA LYS A 177 31.90 12.71 -28.80
C LYS A 177 33.08 13.55 -28.31
N ARG A 178 33.98 12.99 -27.50
CA ARG A 178 35.17 13.73 -27.03
C ARG A 178 36.06 14.08 -28.24
N PRO A 179 36.38 15.36 -28.43
CA PRO A 179 37.24 15.78 -29.54
C PRO A 179 38.66 15.25 -29.37
N ASP A 180 39.38 15.21 -30.49
CA ASP A 180 40.79 14.85 -30.51
C ASP A 180 41.68 15.96 -29.91
N GLN A 181 42.98 15.72 -29.79
CA GLN A 181 43.97 16.72 -29.40
C GLN A 181 43.93 17.97 -30.30
N ASN A 182 43.56 17.79 -31.57
CA ASN A 182 43.35 18.88 -32.55
C ASN A 182 41.92 19.47 -32.52
N GLY A 183 41.09 19.13 -31.54
CA GLY A 183 39.70 19.62 -31.43
C GLY A 183 38.69 18.99 -32.41
N LYS A 184 39.15 18.19 -33.38
CA LYS A 184 38.30 17.56 -34.40
C LYS A 184 37.52 16.37 -33.82
N ARG A 185 36.25 16.21 -34.22
CA ARG A 185 35.42 15.06 -33.84
C ARG A 185 35.85 13.80 -34.59
N ARG A 186 35.85 12.66 -33.89
CA ARG A 186 36.21 11.35 -34.47
C ARG A 186 34.93 10.59 -34.85
N LEU A 187 34.41 10.85 -36.05
CA LEU A 187 33.17 10.25 -36.55
C LEU A 187 33.16 8.70 -36.47
N GLY A 188 34.30 8.05 -36.66
CA GLY A 188 34.40 6.58 -36.54
C GLY A 188 34.13 6.03 -35.14
N ARG A 189 34.34 6.84 -34.07
CA ARG A 189 33.99 6.45 -32.69
C ARG A 189 32.51 6.63 -32.43
N GLU A 190 31.94 7.72 -32.93
CA GLU A 190 30.51 8.03 -32.80
C GLU A 190 29.66 7.06 -33.60
N SER A 191 30.06 6.74 -34.83
CA SER A 191 29.35 5.81 -35.71
C SER A 191 29.23 4.41 -35.09
N LYS A 192 30.29 3.89 -34.45
CA LYS A 192 30.26 2.57 -33.80
C LYS A 192 29.23 2.48 -32.66
N VAL A 193 29.12 3.52 -31.83
CA VAL A 193 28.14 3.53 -30.73
C VAL A 193 26.72 3.66 -31.27
N LEU A 194 26.53 4.50 -32.30
CA LEU A 194 25.24 4.66 -32.97
C LEU A 194 24.79 3.37 -33.67
N LEU A 195 25.68 2.66 -34.35
CA LEU A 195 25.39 1.37 -34.98
C LEU A 195 24.92 0.33 -33.95
N ASN A 196 25.61 0.20 -32.82
CA ASN A 196 25.18 -0.70 -31.74
C ASN A 196 23.79 -0.34 -31.20
N ARG A 197 23.45 0.94 -31.14
CA ARG A 197 22.13 1.41 -30.71
C ARG A 197 21.05 1.08 -31.75
N VAL A 198 21.33 1.26 -33.03
CA VAL A 198 20.41 0.90 -34.13
C VAL A 198 20.20 -0.61 -34.17
N GLN A 199 21.25 -1.42 -34.06
CA GLN A 199 21.13 -2.89 -34.01
C GLN A 199 20.20 -3.36 -32.89
N ARG A 200 20.27 -2.73 -31.72
CA ARG A 200 19.36 -3.02 -30.61
C ARG A 200 17.92 -2.63 -30.91
N LEU A 201 17.69 -1.43 -31.44
CA LEU A 201 16.34 -0.98 -31.81
C LEU A 201 15.71 -1.89 -32.87
N VAL A 202 16.50 -2.33 -33.85
CA VAL A 202 16.06 -3.29 -34.87
C VAL A 202 15.73 -4.64 -34.24
N ALA A 203 16.56 -5.14 -33.33
CA ALA A 203 16.31 -6.39 -32.61
C ALA A 203 15.12 -6.32 -31.63
N GLU A 204 14.72 -5.14 -31.17
CA GLU A 204 13.49 -4.94 -30.38
C GLU A 204 12.23 -4.86 -31.27
N SER A 205 12.38 -4.50 -32.54
CA SER A 205 11.28 -4.37 -33.51
C SER A 205 11.02 -5.61 -34.38
N ALA A 206 11.94 -6.56 -34.37
CA ALA A 206 11.85 -7.85 -35.07
C ALA A 206 11.40 -8.95 -34.09
#